data_AF-A0AAW2Z7I2-F1
#
_entry.id   AF-A0AAW2Z7I2-F1
#
_cell.length_a   1.000
_cell.length_b   1.000
_cell.length_c   1.000
_cell.angle_alpha   90.00
_cell.angle_beta   90.00
_cell.angle_gamma   90.00
#
_symmetry.space_group_name_H-M   'P 1'
#
loop_
_entity.id
_entity.type
_entity.pdbx_description
1 polymer ?
#
loop_
_entity_poly.entity_id
_entity_poly.type
_entity_poly.pdbx_seq_one_letter_code
_entity_poly.pdbx_strand_id
1 'polypeptide(L)'
;MSNLRELNSLFDDLLKDIAVIKKTLQDRRSEINSITNVGIAEPKITPHDVNDTPTVTRLKDECNRLGLQYAKFKQVPGDYYDRPLEYRRDCLGAPTIDHLCKSLIMENTRFQGDDPFADRNNCKYYCIVLQYTARLHSDKITRFVSKLNKGKLSNQSFNFRLADEKEQEKLTGFGHNAVVPIGMVNDKIPVIISEKITKLSPYQYFWMGAGEVDWKLEVDVQEFVKTVGAFVADVTYEK
;
A
#
# COMPACT_ATOMS: atom_id res chain seq x y z
N MET A 1 -64.50 0.02 31.27
CA MET A 1 -63.71 1.22 30.91
C MET A 1 -62.20 1.08 31.17
N SER A 2 -61.70 0.26 32.11
CA SER A 2 -60.23 0.18 32.35
C SER A 2 -59.45 -0.59 31.26
N ASN A 3 -59.98 -1.69 30.71
CA ASN A 3 -59.35 -2.44 29.61
C ASN A 3 -59.05 -1.61 28.35
N LEU A 4 -59.91 -0.63 28.03
CA LEU A 4 -59.70 0.23 26.85
C LEU A 4 -58.57 1.24 27.10
N ARG A 5 -58.40 1.70 28.34
CA ARG A 5 -57.29 2.60 28.72
C ARG A 5 -55.95 1.87 28.75
N GLU A 6 -55.94 0.64 29.25
CA GLU A 6 -54.73 -0.21 29.24
C GLU A 6 -54.31 -0.57 27.81
N LEU A 7 -55.27 -0.92 26.93
CA LEU A 7 -54.97 -1.20 25.53
C LEU A 7 -54.41 0.04 24.79
N ASN A 8 -54.98 1.22 25.05
CA ASN A 8 -54.46 2.47 24.46
C ASN A 8 -53.06 2.81 24.97
N SER A 9 -52.79 2.61 26.27
CA SER A 9 -51.45 2.80 26.84
C SER A 9 -50.43 1.87 26.19
N LEU A 10 -50.79 0.59 25.97
CA LEU A 10 -49.91 -0.37 25.32
C LEU A 10 -49.62 0.00 23.86
N PHE A 11 -50.62 0.56 23.16
CA PHE A 11 -50.46 1.03 21.78
C PHE A 11 -49.55 2.26 21.70
N ASP A 12 -49.70 3.21 22.63
CA ASP A 12 -48.87 4.40 22.71
C ASP A 12 -47.40 4.06 22.99
N ASP A 13 -47.15 3.08 23.86
CA ASP A 13 -45.79 2.62 24.15
C ASP A 13 -45.17 1.88 22.96
N LEU A 14 -45.93 1.04 22.26
CA LEU A 14 -45.48 0.40 21.02
C LEU A 14 -45.11 1.45 19.95
N LEU A 15 -45.89 2.53 19.82
CA LEU A 15 -45.59 3.61 18.88
C LEU A 15 -44.30 4.36 19.23
N LYS A 16 -44.01 4.56 20.52
CA LYS A 16 -42.73 5.15 20.97
C LYS A 16 -41.56 4.26 20.62
N ASP A 17 -41.67 2.95 20.87
CA ASP A 17 -40.61 1.99 20.55
C ASP A 17 -40.33 1.95 19.03
N ILE A 18 -41.37 1.95 18.21
CA ILE A 18 -41.23 2.04 16.74
C ILE A 18 -40.53 3.34 16.32
N ALA A 19 -40.84 4.47 16.97
CA ALA A 19 -40.20 5.75 16.68
C ALA A 19 -38.70 5.73 17.02
N VAL A 20 -38.33 5.14 18.16
CA VAL A 20 -36.93 4.96 18.56
C VAL A 20 -36.18 4.08 17.57
N ILE A 21 -36.75 2.93 17.19
CA ILE A 21 -36.14 2.02 16.21
C ILE A 21 -35.93 2.71 14.86
N LYS A 22 -36.93 3.46 14.37
CA LYS A 22 -36.79 4.23 13.12
C LYS A 22 -35.65 5.25 13.18
N LYS A 23 -35.51 5.95 14.30
CA LYS A 23 -34.42 6.92 14.51
C LYS A 23 -33.07 6.21 14.53
N THR A 24 -32.93 5.12 15.28
CA THR A 24 -31.68 4.32 15.30
C THR A 24 -31.31 3.79 13.92
N LEU A 25 -32.29 3.35 13.11
CA LEU A 25 -32.03 2.91 11.75
C LEU A 25 -31.61 4.06 10.83
N GLN A 26 -32.15 5.27 11.02
CA GLN A 26 -31.73 6.47 10.27
C GLN A 26 -30.31 6.91 10.65
N ASP A 27 -29.99 6.91 11.94
CA ASP A 27 -28.65 7.27 12.44
C ASP A 27 -27.61 6.26 11.92
N ARG A 28 -27.88 4.95 12.02
CA ARG A 28 -27.02 3.90 11.46
C ARG A 28 -26.90 3.99 9.94
N ARG A 29 -27.97 4.31 9.22
CA ARG A 29 -27.90 4.54 7.77
C ARG A 29 -27.00 5.73 7.44
N SER A 30 -27.01 6.77 8.26
CA SER A 30 -26.17 7.96 8.08
C SER A 30 -24.69 7.64 8.39
N GLU A 31 -24.42 6.85 9.44
CA GLU A 31 -23.09 6.31 9.74
C GLU A 31 -22.59 5.41 8.60
N ILE A 32 -23.40 4.44 8.15
CA ILE A 32 -23.05 3.58 7.00
C ILE A 32 -22.79 4.43 5.76
N ASN A 33 -23.64 5.42 5.46
CA ASN A 33 -23.43 6.32 4.34
C ASN A 33 -22.13 7.14 4.49
N SER A 34 -21.75 7.53 5.70
CA SER A 34 -20.47 8.21 5.95
C SER A 34 -19.26 7.29 5.76
N ILE A 35 -19.42 5.98 6.05
CA ILE A 35 -18.42 4.95 5.83
C ILE A 35 -18.33 4.59 4.34
N THR A 36 -19.46 4.51 3.63
CA THR A 36 -19.49 4.21 2.19
C THR A 36 -19.20 5.43 1.32
N ASN A 37 -19.35 6.66 1.84
CA ASN A 37 -18.87 7.91 1.22
C ASN A 37 -17.37 8.15 1.44
N VAL A 38 -16.68 7.26 2.15
CA VAL A 38 -15.27 7.00 1.86
C VAL A 38 -15.26 6.27 0.53
N GLY A 39 -15.40 7.05 -0.54
CA GLY A 39 -15.71 6.54 -1.85
C GLY A 39 -14.77 5.41 -2.23
N ILE A 40 -15.35 4.30 -2.68
CA ILE A 40 -14.75 3.57 -3.79
C ILE A 40 -14.71 4.62 -4.90
N ALA A 41 -13.58 5.32 -5.00
CA ALA A 41 -13.36 6.24 -6.10
C ALA A 41 -13.62 5.44 -7.37
N GLU A 42 -14.38 6.00 -8.31
CA GLU A 42 -14.44 5.43 -9.65
C GLU A 42 -13.01 5.13 -10.11
N PRO A 43 -12.77 4.01 -10.84
CA PRO A 43 -11.48 3.74 -11.45
C PRO A 43 -10.94 5.01 -12.09
N LYS A 44 -9.89 5.58 -11.50
CA LYS A 44 -9.31 6.85 -11.91
C LYS A 44 -7.82 6.82 -11.66
N ILE A 45 -7.10 6.62 -12.75
CA ILE A 45 -5.69 6.97 -12.83
C ILE A 45 -5.62 8.49 -13.08
N THR A 46 -4.75 9.20 -12.36
CA THR A 46 -4.49 10.62 -12.63
C THR A 46 -4.13 10.80 -14.11
N PRO A 47 -4.89 11.59 -14.89
CA PRO A 47 -4.61 11.82 -16.30
C PRO A 47 -3.22 12.40 -16.50
N HIS A 48 -2.69 12.27 -17.72
CA HIS A 48 -1.49 13.00 -18.13
C HIS A 48 -1.71 14.51 -17.97
N ASP A 49 -0.68 15.20 -17.50
CA ASP A 49 -0.64 16.65 -17.30
C ASP A 49 0.54 17.24 -18.07
N VAL A 50 0.45 18.51 -18.46
CA VAL A 50 1.53 19.23 -19.17
C VAL A 50 2.81 19.33 -18.34
N ASN A 51 2.71 19.23 -17.01
CA ASN A 51 3.85 19.28 -16.09
C ASN A 51 4.39 17.88 -15.75
N ASP A 52 3.83 16.81 -16.33
CA ASP A 52 4.40 15.48 -16.12
C ASP A 52 5.82 15.42 -16.71
N THR A 53 6.73 14.88 -15.93
CA THR A 53 8.04 14.50 -16.44
C THR A 53 7.93 13.21 -17.26
N PRO A 54 8.89 12.91 -18.15
CA PRO A 54 8.89 11.66 -18.90
C PRO A 54 8.79 10.41 -18.01
N THR A 55 9.37 10.45 -16.81
CA THR A 55 9.29 9.38 -15.82
C THR A 55 7.87 9.18 -15.30
N VAL A 56 7.19 10.27 -14.96
CA VAL A 56 5.81 10.26 -14.47
C VAL A 56 4.83 9.82 -15.56
N THR A 57 4.97 10.34 -16.79
CA THR A 57 4.19 9.89 -17.95
C THR A 57 4.33 8.37 -18.14
N ARG A 58 5.57 7.87 -18.17
CA ARG A 58 5.83 6.42 -18.31
C ARG A 58 5.18 5.61 -17.19
N LEU A 59 5.23 6.08 -15.95
CA LEU A 59 4.61 5.40 -14.81
C LEU A 59 3.08 5.39 -14.88
N LYS A 60 2.45 6.48 -15.34
CA LYS A 60 1.00 6.52 -15.58
C LYS A 60 0.59 5.52 -16.65
N ASP A 61 1.32 5.46 -17.76
CA ASP A 61 1.08 4.48 -18.83
C ASP A 61 1.25 3.05 -18.32
N GLU A 62 2.27 2.81 -17.48
CA GLU A 62 2.50 1.51 -16.88
C GLU A 62 1.39 1.10 -15.90
N CYS A 63 0.87 2.04 -15.11
CA CYS A 63 -0.29 1.78 -14.24
C CYS A 63 -1.50 1.32 -15.07
N ASN A 64 -1.76 2.00 -16.19
CA ASN A 64 -2.82 1.61 -17.14
C ASN A 64 -2.55 0.22 -17.73
N ARG A 65 -1.31 -0.06 -18.15
CA ARG A 65 -0.91 -1.35 -18.76
C ARG A 65 -1.08 -2.52 -17.81
N LEU A 66 -0.74 -2.33 -16.53
CA LEU A 66 -0.92 -3.34 -15.49
C LEU A 66 -2.40 -3.53 -15.11
N GLY A 67 -3.28 -2.60 -15.49
CA GLY A 67 -4.71 -2.66 -15.20
C GLY A 67 -5.07 -2.14 -13.81
N LEU A 68 -4.25 -1.27 -13.22
CA LEU A 68 -4.65 -0.50 -12.04
C LEU A 68 -5.89 0.33 -12.39
N GLN A 69 -6.88 0.26 -11.52
CA GLN A 69 -8.10 1.05 -11.54
C GLN A 69 -7.87 2.35 -10.78
N TYR A 70 -7.07 2.36 -9.72
CA TYR A 70 -6.77 3.55 -8.94
C TYR A 70 -5.26 3.82 -8.86
N ALA A 71 -4.84 4.98 -9.35
CA ALA A 71 -3.47 5.47 -9.18
C ALA A 71 -3.47 6.99 -9.18
N LYS A 72 -3.18 7.61 -8.03
CA LYS A 72 -3.15 9.06 -7.92
C LYS A 72 -1.72 9.57 -7.80
N PHE A 73 -1.34 10.41 -8.75
CA PHE A 73 -0.03 11.05 -8.79
C PHE A 73 -0.10 12.45 -8.19
N LYS A 74 0.90 12.82 -7.38
CA LYS A 74 0.99 14.14 -6.77
C LYS A 74 2.44 14.61 -6.71
N GLN A 75 2.70 15.81 -7.22
CA GLN A 75 3.94 16.51 -6.98
C GLN A 75 3.93 17.11 -5.56
N VAL A 76 5.05 16.99 -4.85
CA VAL A 76 5.28 17.52 -3.51
C VAL A 76 6.37 18.59 -3.54
N PRO A 77 6.44 19.48 -2.52
CA PRO A 77 7.48 20.51 -2.47
C PRO A 77 8.91 19.93 -2.51
N GLY A 78 9.86 20.70 -3.03
CA GLY A 78 11.28 20.27 -3.11
C GLY A 78 11.92 19.98 -1.76
N ASP A 79 11.45 20.61 -0.68
CA ASP A 79 11.92 20.38 0.70
C ASP A 79 11.27 19.15 1.37
N TYR A 80 10.46 18.38 0.64
CA TYR A 80 9.65 17.29 1.21
C TYR A 80 10.46 16.30 2.06
N TYR A 81 11.64 15.88 1.60
CA TYR A 81 12.48 14.93 2.32
C TYR A 81 13.33 15.55 3.44
N ASP A 82 13.41 16.88 3.52
CA ASP A 82 14.12 17.60 4.59
C ASP A 82 13.22 17.86 5.81
N ARG A 83 11.91 17.64 5.65
CA ARG A 83 10.89 17.92 6.67
C ARG A 83 10.43 16.65 7.40
N PRO A 84 9.87 16.76 8.63
CA PRO A 84 9.34 15.62 9.39
C PRO A 84 8.20 14.88 8.67
N LEU A 85 7.89 13.66 9.12
CA LEU A 85 6.86 12.82 8.49
C LEU A 85 5.45 13.43 8.55
N GLU A 86 5.15 14.21 9.59
CA GLU A 86 3.87 14.90 9.76
C GLU A 86 3.65 15.92 8.66
N TYR A 87 4.67 16.72 8.33
CA TYR A 87 4.63 17.66 7.21
C TYR A 87 4.42 16.91 5.89
N ARG A 88 5.16 15.81 5.68
CA ARG A 88 5.03 14.98 4.48
C ARG A 88 3.62 14.39 4.32
N ARG A 89 3.02 13.95 5.44
CA ARG A 89 1.64 13.47 5.49
C ARG A 89 0.69 14.57 5.06
N ASP A 90 0.86 15.78 5.59
CA ASP A 90 0.01 16.93 5.27
C ASP A 90 0.15 17.35 3.80
N CYS A 91 1.37 17.33 3.24
CA CYS A 91 1.60 17.54 1.82
C CYS A 91 0.81 16.55 0.95
N LEU A 92 0.62 15.32 1.40
CA LEU A 92 -0.10 14.28 0.67
C LEU A 92 -1.61 14.24 0.97
N GLY A 93 -2.03 14.83 2.09
CA GLY A 93 -3.39 14.67 2.62
C GLY A 93 -3.64 13.26 3.15
N ALA A 94 -2.58 12.57 3.58
CA ALA A 94 -2.70 11.22 4.14
C ALA A 94 -3.30 11.27 5.56
N PRO A 95 -4.03 10.24 6.02
CA PRO A 95 -4.69 10.26 7.34
C PRO A 95 -3.67 10.18 8.48
N THR A 96 -2.63 9.37 8.30
CA THR A 96 -1.56 9.15 9.27
C THR A 96 -0.22 9.01 8.56
N ILE A 97 0.87 9.20 9.32
CA ILE A 97 2.23 8.97 8.83
C ILE A 97 2.49 7.50 8.43
N ASP A 98 1.66 6.55 8.88
CA ASP A 98 1.77 5.14 8.51
C ASP A 98 1.31 4.86 7.07
N HIS A 99 0.56 5.77 6.44
CA HIS A 99 0.21 5.64 5.02
C HIS A 99 1.37 6.02 4.09
N LEU A 100 2.46 6.59 4.63
CA LEU A 100 3.63 6.97 3.86
C LEU A 100 4.57 5.78 3.84
N CYS A 101 4.82 5.23 2.66
CA CYS A 101 5.66 4.07 2.44
C CYS A 101 6.87 4.39 1.57
N LYS A 102 7.88 3.53 1.70
CA LYS A 102 9.07 3.51 0.85
C LYS A 102 9.25 2.12 0.26
N SER A 103 9.96 2.06 -0.84
CA SER A 103 10.40 0.86 -1.52
C SER A 103 11.92 0.74 -1.39
N LEU A 104 12.43 -0.47 -1.24
CA LEU A 104 13.87 -0.75 -1.12
C LEU A 104 14.20 -2.01 -1.91
N ILE A 105 15.28 -2.00 -2.69
CA ILE A 105 15.76 -3.23 -3.32
C ILE A 105 16.71 -3.95 -2.37
N MET A 106 16.34 -5.15 -1.98
CA MET A 106 17.14 -6.04 -1.15
C MET A 106 17.79 -7.12 -2.02
N GLU A 107 19.10 -7.29 -1.86
CA GLU A 107 19.91 -8.32 -2.50
C GLU A 107 20.19 -9.47 -1.53
N ASN A 108 19.89 -10.70 -1.95
CA ASN A 108 20.43 -11.91 -1.36
C ASN A 108 21.88 -12.09 -1.81
N THR A 109 22.82 -11.61 -1.01
CA THR A 109 24.27 -11.73 -1.26
C THR A 109 24.81 -13.16 -1.22
N ARG A 110 23.99 -14.15 -0.82
CA ARG A 110 24.33 -15.58 -0.84
C ARG A 110 23.69 -16.34 -2.00
N PHE A 111 23.00 -15.67 -2.91
CA PHE A 111 22.40 -16.30 -4.08
C PHE A 111 23.45 -17.04 -4.94
N GLN A 112 23.14 -18.26 -5.38
CA GLN A 112 24.03 -19.14 -6.15
C GLN A 112 23.43 -19.60 -7.49
N GLY A 113 22.25 -19.09 -7.89
CA GLY A 113 21.65 -19.48 -9.16
C GLY A 113 22.29 -18.78 -10.35
N ASP A 114 22.13 -19.35 -11.55
CA ASP A 114 22.66 -18.78 -12.78
C ASP A 114 21.87 -17.55 -13.25
N ASP A 115 20.54 -17.62 -13.20
CA ASP A 115 19.65 -16.50 -13.50
C ASP A 115 19.10 -15.88 -12.20
N PRO A 116 19.47 -14.63 -11.87
CA PRO A 116 19.02 -13.93 -10.65
C PRO A 116 17.51 -13.72 -10.54
N PHE A 117 16.74 -13.94 -11.61
CA PHE A 117 15.31 -13.62 -11.71
C PHE A 117 14.43 -14.79 -12.19
N ALA A 118 15.00 -15.98 -12.37
CA ALA A 118 14.28 -17.12 -12.94
C ALA A 118 13.14 -17.65 -12.06
N ASP A 119 13.28 -17.63 -10.73
CA ASP A 119 12.28 -18.10 -9.79
C ASP A 119 11.93 -17.01 -8.78
N ARG A 120 10.72 -16.47 -8.84
CA ARG A 120 10.22 -15.46 -7.90
C ARG A 120 10.26 -15.89 -6.43
N ASN A 121 10.28 -17.20 -6.16
CA ASN A 121 10.40 -17.73 -4.80
C ASN A 121 11.85 -17.80 -4.32
N ASN A 122 12.83 -17.61 -5.22
CA ASN A 122 14.26 -17.59 -4.94
C ASN A 122 14.99 -16.63 -5.89
N CYS A 123 14.60 -15.35 -5.92
CA CYS A 123 15.33 -14.34 -6.68
C CYS A 123 16.55 -13.85 -5.91
N LYS A 124 17.55 -13.36 -6.64
CA LYS A 124 18.66 -12.63 -6.01
C LYS A 124 18.17 -11.31 -5.43
N TYR A 125 17.24 -10.63 -6.09
CA TYR A 125 16.74 -9.32 -5.69
C TYR A 125 15.24 -9.35 -5.40
N TYR A 126 14.82 -8.59 -4.39
CA TYR A 126 13.42 -8.36 -4.05
C TYR A 126 13.19 -6.87 -3.79
N CYS A 127 12.07 -6.33 -4.28
CA CYS A 127 11.64 -4.98 -3.92
C CYS A 127 10.73 -5.05 -2.69
N ILE A 128 11.11 -4.39 -1.60
CA ILE A 128 10.38 -4.41 -0.34
C ILE A 128 9.66 -3.09 -0.13
N VAL A 129 8.35 -3.14 0.05
CA VAL A 129 7.49 -1.98 0.34
C VAL A 129 7.09 -1.99 1.81
N LEU A 130 7.40 -0.92 2.54
CA LEU A 130 7.12 -0.78 3.97
C LEU A 130 6.88 0.68 4.35
N GLN A 131 6.19 0.91 5.47
CA GLN A 131 5.98 2.26 6.00
C GLN A 131 7.31 2.98 6.33
N TYR A 132 7.35 4.30 6.18
CA TYR A 132 8.47 5.13 6.66
C TYR A 132 8.66 5.03 8.17
N THR A 133 7.58 4.81 8.92
CA THR A 133 7.60 4.65 10.38
C THR A 133 8.10 3.29 10.83
N ALA A 134 8.31 2.35 9.91
CA ALA A 134 8.76 1.00 10.19
C ALA A 134 10.24 0.81 9.83
N ARG A 135 10.91 -0.03 10.62
CA ARG A 135 12.26 -0.51 10.33
C ARG A 135 12.20 -1.91 9.77
N LEU A 136 12.88 -2.14 8.65
CA LEU A 136 12.98 -3.44 8.00
C LEU A 136 13.74 -4.44 8.88
N HIS A 137 13.26 -5.69 8.92
CA HIS A 137 13.86 -6.81 9.64
C HIS A 137 14.32 -7.90 8.66
N SER A 138 15.61 -7.91 8.31
CA SER A 138 16.16 -8.83 7.30
C SER A 138 15.92 -10.31 7.61
N ASP A 139 16.02 -10.76 8.88
CA ASP A 139 15.76 -12.17 9.19
C ASP A 139 14.31 -12.60 8.93
N LYS A 140 13.33 -11.69 9.10
CA LYS A 140 11.94 -12.00 8.76
C LYS A 140 11.78 -12.19 7.25
N ILE A 141 12.49 -11.41 6.43
CA ILE A 141 12.56 -11.61 4.97
C ILE A 141 13.21 -12.96 4.64
N THR A 142 14.36 -13.28 5.26
CA THR A 142 15.04 -14.59 5.10
C THR A 142 14.09 -15.74 5.39
N ARG A 143 13.39 -15.71 6.54
CA ARG A 143 12.43 -16.74 6.91
C ARG A 143 11.27 -16.83 5.93
N PHE A 144 10.77 -15.68 5.45
CA PHE A 144 9.69 -15.65 4.46
C PHE A 144 10.12 -16.29 3.14
N VAL A 145 11.23 -15.84 2.55
CA VAL A 145 11.72 -16.37 1.26
C VAL A 145 12.15 -17.83 1.38
N SER A 146 12.79 -18.24 2.49
CA SER A 146 13.10 -19.66 2.73
C SER A 146 11.83 -20.53 2.77
N LYS A 147 10.72 -20.04 3.35
CA LYS A 147 9.44 -20.76 3.32
C LYS A 147 8.85 -20.87 1.92
N LEU A 148 8.99 -19.85 1.07
CA LEU A 148 8.56 -19.91 -0.34
C LEU A 148 9.25 -21.05 -1.11
N ASN A 149 10.47 -21.40 -0.71
CA ASN A 149 11.24 -22.50 -1.28
C ASN A 149 10.79 -23.90 -0.82
N LYS A 150 9.73 -24.01 0.00
CA LYS A 150 9.15 -25.29 0.45
C LYS A 150 10.18 -26.26 1.04
N GLY A 151 11.19 -25.73 1.75
CA GLY A 151 12.24 -26.52 2.39
C GLY A 151 13.40 -26.95 1.48
N LYS A 152 13.41 -26.55 0.20
CA LYS A 152 14.55 -26.83 -0.71
C LYS A 152 15.84 -26.12 -0.29
N LEU A 153 15.72 -24.94 0.31
CA LEU A 153 16.84 -24.10 0.73
C LEU A 153 16.73 -23.78 2.22
N SER A 154 17.85 -23.92 2.94
CA SER A 154 17.93 -23.56 4.34
C SER A 154 17.99 -22.04 4.52
N ASN A 155 17.66 -21.53 5.71
CA ASN A 155 17.82 -20.10 6.04
C ASN A 155 19.26 -19.59 5.81
N GLN A 156 20.28 -20.45 5.90
CA GLN A 156 21.68 -20.06 5.71
C GLN A 156 22.00 -19.73 4.24
N SER A 157 21.16 -20.15 3.30
CA SER A 157 21.28 -19.82 1.87
C SER A 157 20.87 -18.38 1.55
N PHE A 158 20.39 -17.63 2.55
CA PHE A 158 19.90 -16.27 2.38
C PHE A 158 20.66 -15.28 3.27
N ASN A 159 21.05 -14.14 2.70
CA ASN A 159 21.59 -13.00 3.42
C ASN A 159 21.18 -11.70 2.71
N PHE A 160 20.03 -11.16 3.11
CA PHE A 160 19.45 -9.96 2.51
C PHE A 160 20.11 -8.69 3.03
N ARG A 161 20.69 -7.92 2.11
CA ARG A 161 21.25 -6.58 2.33
C ARG A 161 20.63 -5.58 1.36
N LEU A 162 20.71 -4.29 1.68
CA LEU A 162 20.32 -3.27 0.70
C LEU A 162 21.26 -3.38 -0.51
N ALA A 163 20.70 -3.40 -1.71
CA ALA A 163 21.50 -3.38 -2.93
C ALA A 163 22.28 -2.07 -3.03
N ASP A 164 23.43 -2.07 -3.70
CA ASP A 164 24.15 -0.82 -3.96
C ASP A 164 23.34 0.08 -4.90
N GLU A 165 23.53 1.40 -4.76
CA GLU A 165 22.74 2.40 -5.47
C GLU A 165 22.82 2.26 -7.00
N LYS A 166 24.00 1.91 -7.53
CA LYS A 166 24.20 1.74 -8.98
C LYS A 166 23.43 0.53 -9.50
N GLU A 167 23.45 -0.60 -8.80
CA GLU A 167 22.64 -1.75 -9.17
C GLU A 167 21.14 -1.46 -8.97
N GLN A 168 20.73 -0.71 -7.95
CA GLN A 168 19.33 -0.27 -7.80
C GLN A 168 18.86 0.52 -9.01
N GLU A 169 19.62 1.52 -9.44
CA GLU A 169 19.28 2.36 -10.59
C GLU A 169 19.22 1.52 -11.87
N LYS A 170 20.19 0.63 -12.08
CA LYS A 170 20.21 -0.28 -13.23
C LYS A 170 19.03 -1.26 -13.26
N LEU A 171 18.64 -1.79 -12.10
CA LEU A 171 17.55 -2.77 -11.98
C LEU A 171 16.18 -2.10 -12.12
N THR A 172 16.02 -0.90 -11.55
CA THR A 172 14.72 -0.25 -11.43
C THR A 172 14.50 0.82 -12.50
N GLY A 173 15.55 1.43 -13.03
CA GLY A 173 15.47 2.61 -13.89
C GLY A 173 15.06 3.88 -13.13
N PHE A 174 15.15 3.89 -11.80
CA PHE A 174 14.84 5.02 -10.94
C PHE A 174 16.07 5.39 -10.10
N GLY A 175 16.29 6.69 -9.92
CA GLY A 175 17.38 7.20 -9.10
C GLY A 175 17.17 7.03 -7.60
N HIS A 176 18.10 7.58 -6.82
CA HIS A 176 18.05 7.57 -5.36
C HIS A 176 16.71 8.07 -4.82
N ASN A 177 16.15 7.39 -3.80
CA ASN A 177 14.88 7.73 -3.15
C ASN A 177 13.64 7.82 -4.08
N ALA A 178 13.72 7.22 -5.26
CA ALA A 178 12.70 7.32 -6.28
C ALA A 178 12.18 5.95 -6.78
N VAL A 179 12.67 4.85 -6.19
CA VAL A 179 12.27 3.49 -6.57
C VAL A 179 10.75 3.32 -6.46
N VAL A 180 10.15 2.73 -7.49
CA VAL A 180 8.73 2.34 -7.50
C VAL A 180 8.65 0.89 -7.88
N PRO A 181 7.86 0.06 -7.17
CA PRO A 181 7.61 -1.34 -7.52
C PRO A 181 6.67 -1.50 -8.74
N ILE A 182 6.67 -0.53 -9.66
CA ILE A 182 5.88 -0.48 -10.90
C ILE A 182 6.79 0.14 -11.97
N GLY A 183 6.80 -0.42 -13.18
CA GLY A 183 7.56 0.15 -14.30
C GLY A 183 9.08 0.08 -14.12
N MET A 184 9.55 -0.89 -13.33
CA MET A 184 10.99 -1.16 -13.20
C MET A 184 11.55 -1.69 -14.52
N VAL A 185 12.80 -1.32 -14.84
CA VAL A 185 13.52 -1.86 -16.02
C VAL A 185 13.53 -3.38 -16.00
N ASN A 186 13.72 -3.98 -14.83
CA ASN A 186 13.54 -5.41 -14.61
C ASN A 186 12.20 -5.69 -13.92
N ASP A 187 11.20 -6.05 -14.72
CA ASP A 187 9.84 -6.37 -14.28
C ASP A 187 9.71 -7.74 -13.59
N LYS A 188 10.76 -8.56 -13.59
CA LYS A 188 10.79 -9.87 -12.91
C LYS A 188 11.17 -9.79 -11.43
N ILE A 189 11.57 -8.62 -10.93
CA ILE A 189 11.91 -8.44 -9.52
C ILE A 189 10.63 -8.61 -8.67
N PRO A 190 10.55 -9.64 -7.80
CA PRO A 190 9.35 -9.85 -7.02
C PRO A 190 9.22 -8.77 -5.95
N VAL A 191 7.97 -8.37 -5.71
CA VAL A 191 7.63 -7.37 -4.70
C VAL A 191 7.17 -8.08 -3.43
N ILE A 192 7.67 -7.64 -2.27
CA ILE A 192 7.16 -8.02 -0.95
C ILE A 192 6.63 -6.75 -0.27
N ILE A 193 5.34 -6.71 0.01
CA ILE A 193 4.72 -5.64 0.78
C ILE A 193 4.59 -6.05 2.24
N SER A 194 4.90 -5.12 3.14
CA SER A 194 4.72 -5.28 4.57
C SER A 194 3.27 -5.60 4.90
N GLU A 195 3.05 -6.66 5.67
CA GLU A 195 1.71 -7.02 6.18
C GLU A 195 1.06 -5.88 6.97
N LYS A 196 1.86 -4.99 7.59
CA LYS A 196 1.31 -3.81 8.27
C LYS A 196 0.60 -2.84 7.32
N ILE A 197 0.95 -2.82 6.03
CA ILE A 197 0.30 -1.96 5.02
C ILE A 197 -1.09 -2.51 4.67
N THR A 198 -1.31 -3.82 4.74
CA THR A 198 -2.64 -4.43 4.50
C THR A 198 -3.63 -4.21 5.63
N LYS A 199 -3.16 -3.62 6.75
CA LYS A 199 -3.89 -3.34 7.98
C LYS A 199 -4.01 -1.83 8.23
N LEU A 200 -3.84 -0.99 7.21
CA LEU A 200 -3.97 0.45 7.34
C LEU A 200 -5.40 0.84 7.73
N SER A 201 -5.49 1.95 8.46
CA SER A 201 -6.74 2.47 9.00
C SER A 201 -6.62 4.00 9.10
N PRO A 202 -7.67 4.77 8.77
CA PRO A 202 -9.04 4.31 8.43
C PRO A 202 -9.20 3.83 6.98
N TYR A 203 -8.20 3.99 6.12
CA TYR A 203 -8.30 3.72 4.69
C TYR A 203 -7.24 2.73 4.21
N GLN A 204 -7.59 1.99 3.16
CA GLN A 204 -6.76 0.91 2.61
C GLN A 204 -6.01 1.37 1.34
N TYR A 205 -5.32 2.51 1.44
CA TYR A 205 -4.39 3.00 0.42
C TYR A 205 -3.06 3.38 1.07
N PHE A 206 -2.03 3.54 0.27
CA PHE A 206 -0.75 4.06 0.75
C PHE A 206 -0.07 4.90 -0.33
N TRP A 207 0.83 5.77 0.12
CA TRP A 207 1.68 6.60 -0.72
C TRP A 207 3.09 6.02 -0.82
N MET A 208 3.70 6.12 -1.99
CA MET A 208 5.12 5.81 -2.21
C MET A 208 5.76 6.80 -3.20
N GLY A 209 7.05 6.63 -3.50
CA GLY A 209 7.70 7.38 -4.58
C GLY A 209 7.03 7.11 -5.94
N ALA A 210 7.16 8.04 -6.87
CA ALA A 210 6.63 7.91 -8.23
C ALA A 210 7.72 8.17 -9.29
N GLY A 211 8.88 7.52 -9.12
CA GLY A 211 9.98 7.53 -10.08
C GLY A 211 10.89 8.75 -9.98
N GLU A 212 10.44 9.78 -9.28
CA GLU A 212 11.19 11.01 -8.98
C GLU A 212 11.01 11.43 -7.51
N VAL A 213 11.96 12.21 -7.01
CA VAL A 213 12.07 12.59 -5.59
C VAL A 213 10.88 13.45 -5.14
N ASP A 214 10.39 14.33 -6.00
CA ASP A 214 9.29 15.25 -5.76
C ASP A 214 7.93 14.72 -6.27
N TRP A 215 7.85 13.49 -6.76
CA TRP A 215 6.60 12.87 -7.16
C TRP A 215 6.22 11.70 -6.26
N LYS A 216 4.92 11.57 -5.99
CA LYS A 216 4.34 10.55 -5.12
C LYS A 216 3.14 9.88 -5.79
N LEU A 217 3.01 8.58 -5.54
CA LEU A 217 1.97 7.72 -6.08
C LEU A 217 1.16 7.13 -4.93
N GLU A 218 -0.15 7.36 -4.92
CA GLU A 218 -1.14 6.71 -4.07
C GLU A 218 -1.82 5.58 -4.82
N VAL A 219 -1.91 4.42 -4.20
CA VAL A 219 -2.59 3.23 -4.74
C VAL A 219 -3.41 2.54 -3.65
N ASP A 220 -4.48 1.86 -4.05
CA ASP A 220 -5.22 0.96 -3.17
C ASP A 220 -4.35 -0.28 -2.84
N VAL A 221 -4.39 -0.72 -1.58
CA VAL A 221 -3.53 -1.80 -1.10
C VAL A 221 -3.87 -3.14 -1.75
N GLN A 222 -5.16 -3.48 -1.84
CA GLN A 222 -5.60 -4.77 -2.35
C GLN A 222 -5.39 -4.86 -3.86
N GLU A 223 -5.71 -3.77 -4.55
CA GLU A 223 -5.43 -3.64 -5.98
C GLU A 223 -3.94 -3.75 -6.26
N PHE A 224 -3.10 -3.00 -5.55
CA PHE A 224 -1.65 -3.07 -5.71
C PHE A 224 -1.14 -4.50 -5.53
N VAL A 225 -1.54 -5.18 -4.45
CA VAL A 225 -1.16 -6.57 -4.18
C VAL A 225 -1.55 -7.50 -5.33
N LYS A 226 -2.78 -7.37 -5.82
CA LYS A 226 -3.30 -8.21 -6.91
C LYS A 226 -2.59 -7.93 -8.23
N THR A 227 -2.51 -6.66 -8.62
CA THR A 227 -2.06 -6.22 -9.94
C THR A 227 -0.54 -6.37 -10.10
N VAL A 228 0.23 -6.04 -9.06
CA VAL A 228 1.68 -6.25 -9.04
C VAL A 228 2.03 -7.71 -8.71
N GLY A 229 1.06 -8.49 -8.22
CA GLY A 229 1.29 -9.84 -7.74
C GLY A 229 2.24 -9.85 -6.54
N ALA A 230 2.14 -8.86 -5.66
CA ALA A 230 3.04 -8.71 -4.52
C ALA A 230 2.81 -9.81 -3.47
N PHE A 231 3.90 -10.28 -2.88
CA PHE A 231 3.83 -11.11 -1.68
C PHE A 231 3.51 -10.25 -0.46
N VAL A 232 2.62 -10.71 0.41
CA VAL A 232 2.36 -10.06 1.70
C VAL A 232 3.12 -10.79 2.79
N ALA A 233 3.96 -10.08 3.54
CA ALA A 233 4.77 -10.68 4.60
C ALA A 233 5.04 -9.71 5.75
N ASP A 234 5.15 -10.24 6.96
CA ASP A 234 5.72 -9.49 8.07
C ASP A 234 7.24 -9.38 7.88
N VAL A 235 7.70 -8.17 7.56
CA VAL A 235 9.10 -7.86 7.23
C VAL A 235 9.70 -6.75 8.08
N THR A 236 9.02 -6.38 9.18
CA THR A 236 9.41 -5.22 10.01
C THR A 236 9.61 -5.63 11.46
N TYR A 237 10.34 -4.84 12.23
CA TYR A 237 10.35 -5.00 13.69
C TYR A 237 8.95 -4.76 14.28
N GLU A 238 8.65 -5.41 15.41
CA GLU A 238 7.51 -4.99 16.23
C GLU A 238 7.77 -3.58 16.76
N LYS A 239 6.71 -2.76 16.79
CA LYS A 239 6.73 -1.48 17.49
C LYS A 239 6.35 -1.71 18.94
#